data_AF-A0A2V5QI60-F1
#
_entry.id   AF-A0A2V5QI60-F1
#
_cell.length_a   1.000
_cell.length_b   1.000
_cell.length_c   1.000
_cell.angle_alpha   90.00
_cell.angle_beta   90.00
_cell.angle_gamma   90.00
#
_symmetry.space_group_name_H-M   'P 1'
#
loop_
_entity.id
_entity.type
_entity.pdbx_description
1 polymer ?
#
loop_
_entity_poly.entity_id
_entity_poly.type
_entity_poly.pdbx_seq_one_letter_code
_entity_poly.pdbx_strand_id
1 'polypeptide(L)'
;MVVHRIVSLLPAATEIAAALGLMDQVVGVSHECDYPPEANDRSRVTHCPLHDAGLKSQEVDEWVRRALREDGPIYTIDEPLLRKLRPDVILTQKLCDVCAVGYGTVARLAETLPGPPRVINLEPSSLSDIFDDIRRVAEVCGVSEHAEELIGQLSRRIEAVRRRAYRIANRPRVLLMEWVDPPFCSGHWGPELIEIAGGCDPSGRKHQPSVQIRWQEVLDARPDIIVLALCGYDIDRARRDYEILRRFPGFDS
;
A
#
# COMPACT_ATOMS: atom_id res chain seq x y z
N MET A 1 -12.91 -28.91 5.22
CA MET A 1 -12.76 -27.52 4.76
C MET A 1 -11.94 -27.55 3.48
N VAL A 2 -12.33 -26.77 2.47
CA VAL A 2 -11.51 -26.59 1.27
C VAL A 2 -10.27 -25.82 1.71
N VAL A 3 -9.09 -26.39 1.49
CA VAL A 3 -7.82 -25.71 1.79
C VAL A 3 -7.47 -24.89 0.57
N HIS A 4 -7.49 -23.57 0.69
CA HIS A 4 -7.14 -22.67 -0.40
C HIS A 4 -5.62 -22.50 -0.50
N ARG A 5 -5.09 -22.48 -1.72
CA ARG A 5 -3.73 -22.05 -2.02
C ARG A 5 -3.78 -20.58 -2.44
N ILE A 6 -3.27 -19.71 -1.58
CA ILE A 6 -3.34 -18.26 -1.75
C ILE A 6 -2.01 -17.77 -2.33
N VAL A 7 -2.08 -16.99 -3.39
CA VAL A 7 -0.95 -16.16 -3.84
C VAL A 7 -1.31 -14.70 -3.60
N SER A 8 -0.46 -13.99 -2.87
CA SER A 8 -0.61 -12.56 -2.61
C SER A 8 0.38 -11.76 -3.44
N LEU A 9 -0.10 -10.77 -4.20
CA LEU A 9 0.74 -9.97 -5.09
C LEU A 9 1.10 -8.60 -4.51
N LEU A 10 0.85 -8.36 -3.22
CA LEU A 10 1.22 -7.12 -2.52
C LEU A 10 1.38 -7.34 -1.00
N PRO A 11 2.16 -6.49 -0.30
CA PRO A 11 2.36 -6.58 1.15
C PRO A 11 1.05 -6.54 1.94
N ALA A 12 0.21 -5.52 1.72
CA ALA A 12 -1.03 -5.34 2.47
C ALA A 12 -1.99 -6.54 2.38
N ALA A 13 -2.09 -7.19 1.22
CA ALA A 13 -2.91 -8.39 1.07
C ALA A 13 -2.32 -9.60 1.80
N THR A 14 -0.99 -9.69 1.88
CA THR A 14 -0.29 -10.72 2.67
C THR A 14 -0.57 -10.54 4.15
N GLU A 15 -0.52 -9.29 4.62
CA GLU A 15 -0.84 -8.94 6.00
C GLU A 15 -2.31 -9.21 6.34
N ILE A 16 -3.25 -8.90 5.44
CA ILE A 16 -4.66 -9.25 5.61
C ILE A 16 -4.83 -10.77 5.73
N ALA A 17 -4.22 -11.54 4.82
CA ALA A 17 -4.28 -13.00 4.88
C ALA A 17 -3.70 -13.54 6.20
N ALA A 18 -2.55 -13.02 6.63
CA ALA A 18 -1.93 -13.40 7.90
C ALA A 18 -2.80 -13.05 9.11
N ALA A 19 -3.36 -11.83 9.15
CA ALA A 19 -4.23 -11.39 10.24
C ALA A 19 -5.55 -12.18 10.32
N LEU A 20 -5.97 -12.80 9.22
CA LEU A 20 -7.10 -13.74 9.16
C LEU A 20 -6.72 -15.19 9.50
N GLY A 21 -5.46 -15.46 9.88
CA GLY A 21 -4.98 -16.80 10.20
C GLY A 21 -4.73 -17.68 8.98
N LEU A 22 -4.57 -17.09 7.79
CA LEU A 22 -4.42 -17.81 6.52
C LEU A 22 -2.96 -17.95 6.08
N MET A 23 -1.98 -17.61 6.92
CA MET A 23 -0.57 -17.57 6.49
C MET A 23 -0.04 -18.93 6.00
N ASP A 24 -0.51 -20.04 6.56
CA ASP A 24 -0.17 -21.41 6.12
C ASP A 24 -0.71 -21.75 4.72
N GLN A 25 -1.73 -21.03 4.29
CA GLN A 25 -2.37 -21.17 2.98
C GLN A 25 -1.71 -20.26 1.93
N VAL A 26 -0.93 -19.27 2.35
CA VAL A 26 -0.15 -18.41 1.45
C VAL A 26 1.05 -19.18 0.92
N VAL A 27 1.02 -19.52 -0.37
CA VAL A 27 2.06 -20.31 -1.06
C VAL A 27 3.00 -19.45 -1.90
N GLY A 28 2.65 -18.18 -2.14
CA GLY A 28 3.48 -17.22 -2.86
C GLY A 28 3.10 -15.79 -2.49
N VAL A 29 4.09 -14.90 -2.51
CA VAL A 29 3.99 -13.51 -2.08
C VAL A 29 4.65 -12.58 -3.10
N SER A 30 4.43 -11.27 -3.00
CA SER A 30 5.18 -10.29 -3.80
C SER A 30 6.64 -10.23 -3.37
N HIS A 31 7.48 -9.56 -4.16
CA HIS A 31 8.88 -9.33 -3.83
C HIS A 31 9.06 -8.47 -2.57
N GLU A 32 8.10 -7.59 -2.26
CA GLU A 32 8.17 -6.64 -1.15
C GLU A 32 7.62 -7.19 0.17
N CYS A 33 6.94 -8.33 0.17
CA CYS A 33 6.33 -8.84 1.41
C CYS A 33 7.39 -9.28 2.42
N ASP A 34 7.49 -8.61 3.55
CA ASP A 34 8.45 -8.93 4.62
C ASP A 34 7.75 -9.19 5.97
N TYR A 35 6.46 -8.89 6.06
CA TYR A 35 5.63 -9.04 7.25
C TYR A 35 4.35 -9.88 6.99
N PRO A 36 3.94 -10.73 7.94
CA PRO A 36 4.70 -11.12 9.14
C PRO A 36 5.99 -11.87 8.74
N PRO A 37 6.97 -12.09 9.65
CA PRO A 37 8.28 -12.66 9.27
C PRO A 37 8.21 -13.96 8.46
N GLU A 38 7.18 -14.77 8.66
CA GLU A 38 6.88 -16.01 7.92
C GLU A 38 6.65 -15.77 6.41
N ALA A 39 6.32 -14.54 5.98
CA ALA A 39 6.24 -14.17 4.57
C ALA A 39 7.58 -14.32 3.85
N ASN A 40 8.70 -14.20 4.58
CA ASN A 40 10.04 -14.37 4.01
C ASN A 40 10.34 -15.81 3.58
N ASP A 41 9.61 -16.79 4.12
CA ASP A 41 9.74 -18.20 3.76
C ASP A 41 8.89 -18.58 2.52
N ARG A 42 8.14 -17.63 1.96
CA ARG A 42 7.25 -17.87 0.82
C ARG A 42 7.93 -17.56 -0.51
N SER A 43 7.48 -18.23 -1.57
CA SER A 43 8.05 -18.02 -2.90
C SER A 43 7.70 -16.62 -3.42
N ARG A 44 8.68 -15.91 -4.00
CA ARG A 44 8.47 -14.57 -4.59
C ARG A 44 7.90 -14.73 -6.01
N VAL A 45 6.67 -14.27 -6.21
CA VAL A 45 5.92 -14.46 -7.45
C VAL A 45 5.99 -13.24 -8.38
N THR A 46 6.40 -12.09 -7.83
CA THR A 46 6.60 -10.86 -8.61
C THR A 46 8.06 -10.44 -8.57
N HIS A 47 8.52 -9.68 -9.55
CA HIS A 47 9.83 -9.04 -9.55
C HIS A 47 9.74 -7.56 -9.95
N CYS A 48 10.57 -6.72 -9.33
CA CYS A 48 10.81 -5.34 -9.73
C CYS A 48 12.32 -5.14 -9.96
N PRO A 49 12.76 -4.66 -11.13
CA PRO A 49 14.17 -4.40 -11.40
C PRO A 49 14.81 -3.34 -10.50
N LEU A 50 14.00 -2.48 -9.86
CA LEU A 50 14.47 -1.42 -8.97
C LEU A 50 14.45 -1.77 -7.49
N HIS A 51 13.92 -2.94 -7.12
CA HIS A 51 13.89 -3.34 -5.71
C HIS A 51 15.33 -3.40 -5.18
N ASP A 52 15.59 -2.70 -4.08
CA ASP A 52 16.92 -2.54 -3.46
C ASP A 52 18.04 -1.95 -4.35
N ALA A 53 17.70 -1.26 -5.44
CA ALA A 53 18.69 -0.68 -6.36
C ALA A 53 19.48 0.51 -5.79
N GLY A 54 19.15 0.98 -4.57
CA GLY A 54 19.85 2.08 -3.89
C GLY A 54 19.69 3.46 -4.56
N LEU A 55 18.75 3.59 -5.50
CA LEU A 55 18.47 4.82 -6.24
C LEU A 55 17.85 5.91 -5.35
N LYS A 56 18.11 7.19 -5.67
CA LYS A 56 17.46 8.35 -5.05
C LYS A 56 16.01 8.49 -5.50
N SER A 57 15.21 9.30 -4.78
CA SER A 57 13.80 9.57 -5.08
C SER A 57 13.57 10.04 -6.51
N GLN A 58 14.33 11.04 -6.96
CA GLN A 58 14.21 11.54 -8.33
C GLN A 58 14.50 10.45 -9.38
N GLU A 59 15.53 9.63 -9.16
CA GLU A 59 15.95 8.58 -10.10
C GLU A 59 14.89 7.47 -10.21
N VAL A 60 14.23 7.14 -9.09
CA VAL A 60 13.11 6.19 -9.07
C VAL A 60 11.89 6.78 -9.80
N ASP A 61 11.52 8.03 -9.52
CA ASP A 61 10.38 8.69 -10.18
C ASP A 61 10.60 8.81 -11.70
N GLU A 62 11.80 9.19 -12.14
CA GLU A 62 12.17 9.26 -13.56
C GLU A 62 12.05 7.90 -14.25
N TRP A 63 12.49 6.83 -13.58
CA TRP A 63 12.37 5.47 -14.10
C TRP A 63 10.91 5.01 -14.18
N VAL A 64 10.12 5.22 -13.11
CA VAL A 64 8.70 4.85 -13.07
C VAL A 64 7.94 5.55 -14.18
N ARG A 65 8.13 6.86 -14.34
CA ARG A 65 7.48 7.62 -15.42
C ARG A 65 7.90 7.14 -16.80
N ARG A 66 9.15 6.73 -16.99
CA ARG A 66 9.60 6.15 -18.25
C ARG A 66 8.91 4.82 -18.52
N ALA A 67 8.88 3.92 -17.54
CA ALA A 67 8.21 2.61 -17.68
C ALA A 67 6.72 2.78 -18.02
N LEU A 68 6.01 3.69 -17.34
CA LEU A 68 4.60 4.00 -17.63
C LEU A 68 4.38 4.57 -19.03
N ARG A 69 5.30 5.39 -19.56
CA ARG A 69 5.19 5.94 -20.92
C ARG A 69 5.45 4.91 -22.01
N GLU A 70 6.32 3.94 -21.72
CA GLU A 70 6.75 2.92 -22.68
C GLU A 70 5.86 1.67 -22.65
N ASP A 71 4.73 1.70 -21.91
CA ASP A 71 3.85 0.55 -21.61
C ASP A 71 4.62 -0.68 -21.08
N GLY A 72 5.80 -0.43 -20.49
CA GLY A 72 6.65 -1.46 -19.90
C GLY A 72 6.14 -1.85 -18.52
N PRO A 73 6.13 -3.14 -18.15
CA PRO A 73 5.73 -3.55 -16.82
C PRO A 73 6.74 -3.04 -15.79
N ILE A 74 6.29 -2.19 -14.87
CA ILE A 74 7.04 -1.83 -13.65
C ILE A 74 7.36 -3.11 -12.84
N TYR A 75 6.41 -4.03 -12.84
CA TYR A 75 6.48 -5.31 -12.15
C TYR A 75 6.16 -6.46 -13.09
N THR A 76 6.94 -7.54 -12.99
CA THR A 76 6.67 -8.78 -13.72
C THR A 76 6.15 -9.87 -12.78
N ILE A 77 5.41 -10.83 -13.33
CA ILE A 77 4.95 -12.04 -12.63
C ILE A 77 5.75 -13.23 -13.15
N ASP A 78 6.25 -14.07 -12.26
CA ASP A 78 6.82 -15.38 -12.59
C ASP A 78 5.67 -16.36 -12.90
N GLU A 79 5.24 -16.39 -14.18
CA GLU A 79 4.16 -17.27 -14.62
C GLU A 79 4.49 -18.76 -14.45
N PRO A 80 5.71 -19.27 -14.79
CA PRO A 80 6.07 -20.65 -14.51
C PRO A 80 5.90 -21.04 -13.04
N LEU A 81 6.34 -20.17 -12.12
CA LEU A 81 6.14 -20.38 -10.68
C LEU A 81 4.66 -20.34 -10.33
N LEU A 82 3.89 -19.36 -10.81
CA LEU A 82 2.45 -19.26 -10.53
C LEU A 82 1.69 -20.53 -10.98
N ARG A 83 2.02 -21.07 -12.16
CA ARG A 83 1.48 -22.35 -12.66
C ARG A 83 1.86 -23.52 -11.76
N LYS A 84 3.11 -23.59 -11.31
CA LYS A 84 3.58 -24.62 -10.37
C LYS A 84 2.87 -24.51 -9.02
N LEU A 85 2.62 -23.30 -8.55
CA LEU A 85 1.95 -23.01 -7.29
C LEU A 85 0.45 -23.32 -7.33
N ARG A 86 -0.20 -23.41 -8.49
CA ARG A 86 -1.64 -23.77 -8.62
C ARG A 86 -2.51 -23.06 -7.56
N PRO A 87 -2.56 -21.72 -7.53
CA PRO A 87 -3.38 -21.01 -6.57
C PRO A 87 -4.86 -21.28 -6.82
N ASP A 88 -5.65 -21.25 -5.76
CA ASP A 88 -7.12 -21.19 -5.81
C ASP A 88 -7.60 -19.73 -5.69
N VAL A 89 -6.78 -18.88 -5.07
CA VAL A 89 -7.06 -17.46 -4.83
C VAL A 89 -5.81 -16.65 -5.16
N ILE A 90 -5.98 -15.56 -5.90
CA ILE A 90 -4.94 -14.54 -6.10
C ILE A 90 -5.44 -13.24 -5.50
N LEU A 91 -4.69 -12.69 -4.55
CA LEU A 91 -4.95 -11.36 -3.99
C LEU A 91 -4.08 -10.34 -4.73
N THR A 92 -4.71 -9.31 -5.28
CA THR A 92 -4.04 -8.26 -6.06
C THR A 92 -4.65 -6.89 -5.76
N GLN A 93 -4.07 -5.85 -6.34
CA GLN A 93 -4.54 -4.47 -6.20
C GLN A 93 -4.36 -3.72 -7.52
N LYS A 94 -5.26 -2.76 -7.77
CA LYS A 94 -5.14 -1.76 -8.85
C LYS A 94 -5.47 -0.34 -8.35
N LEU A 95 -5.13 -0.10 -7.09
CA LEU A 95 -5.22 1.21 -6.44
C LEU A 95 -4.22 2.23 -7.03
N CYS A 96 -3.04 1.77 -7.42
CA CYS A 96 -2.00 2.60 -7.99
C CYS A 96 -1.29 1.82 -9.11
N ASP A 97 -1.21 2.42 -10.31
CA ASP A 97 -0.49 1.84 -11.45
C ASP A 97 1.03 1.72 -11.23
N VAL A 98 1.53 2.33 -10.15
CA VAL A 98 2.95 2.33 -9.77
C VAL A 98 3.30 1.30 -8.72
N CYS A 99 2.37 0.91 -7.83
CA CYS A 99 2.70 0.16 -6.60
C CYS A 99 2.40 -1.35 -6.66
N ALA A 100 1.72 -1.82 -7.70
CA ALA A 100 1.38 -3.24 -7.84
C ALA A 100 1.32 -3.66 -9.32
N VAL A 101 1.33 -4.97 -9.57
CA VAL A 101 1.07 -5.49 -10.93
C VAL A 101 -0.35 -5.13 -11.33
N GLY A 102 -0.51 -4.49 -12.50
CA GLY A 102 -1.82 -4.07 -12.99
C GLY A 102 -2.83 -5.22 -13.10
N TYR A 103 -4.03 -5.02 -12.55
CA TYR A 103 -5.11 -6.01 -12.50
C TYR A 103 -5.40 -6.70 -13.85
N GLY A 104 -5.38 -5.96 -14.95
CA GLY A 104 -5.67 -6.52 -16.28
C GLY A 104 -4.67 -7.62 -16.70
N THR A 105 -3.41 -7.52 -16.28
CA THR A 105 -2.40 -8.56 -16.52
C THR A 105 -2.66 -9.78 -15.64
N VAL A 106 -3.00 -9.57 -14.37
CA VAL A 106 -3.29 -10.64 -13.41
C VAL A 106 -4.53 -11.44 -13.82
N ALA A 107 -5.63 -10.76 -14.18
CA ALA A 107 -6.87 -11.39 -14.58
C ALA A 107 -6.70 -12.27 -15.83
N ARG A 108 -6.04 -11.74 -16.87
CA ARG A 108 -5.74 -12.52 -18.09
C ARG A 108 -4.85 -13.72 -17.80
N LEU A 109 -3.82 -13.56 -16.96
CA LEU A 109 -2.94 -14.66 -16.60
C LEU A 109 -3.70 -15.74 -15.84
N ALA A 110 -4.54 -15.36 -14.86
CA ALA A 110 -5.35 -16.28 -14.07
C ALA A 110 -6.27 -17.15 -14.92
N GLU A 111 -6.89 -16.59 -15.97
CA GLU A 111 -7.73 -17.34 -16.92
C GLU A 111 -6.97 -18.44 -17.67
N THR A 112 -5.65 -18.28 -17.85
CA THR A 112 -4.82 -19.31 -18.51
C THR A 112 -4.31 -20.39 -17.57
N LEU A 113 -4.54 -20.28 -16.26
CA LEU A 113 -4.08 -21.26 -15.28
C LEU A 113 -5.01 -22.49 -15.24
N PRO A 114 -4.47 -23.71 -15.07
CA PRO A 114 -5.31 -24.89 -14.84
C PRO A 114 -6.13 -24.75 -13.56
N GLY A 115 -7.47 -24.75 -13.66
CA GLY A 115 -8.35 -24.46 -12.53
C GLY A 115 -8.24 -22.97 -12.15
N PRO A 116 -8.84 -22.06 -12.94
CA PRO A 116 -8.56 -20.63 -12.83
C PRO A 116 -8.87 -20.13 -11.41
N PRO A 117 -7.90 -19.49 -10.74
CA PRO A 117 -8.09 -18.98 -9.38
C PRO A 117 -9.12 -17.86 -9.35
N ARG A 118 -9.73 -17.68 -8.18
CA ARG A 118 -10.49 -16.46 -7.89
C ARG A 118 -9.53 -15.29 -7.70
N VAL A 119 -9.59 -14.30 -8.57
CA VAL A 119 -8.80 -13.07 -8.45
C VAL A 119 -9.58 -12.05 -7.62
N ILE A 120 -9.00 -11.62 -6.49
CA ILE A 120 -9.59 -10.63 -5.59
C ILE A 120 -8.78 -9.34 -5.72
N ASN A 121 -9.44 -8.30 -6.23
CA ASN A 121 -8.86 -6.97 -6.36
C ASN A 121 -9.21 -6.12 -5.14
N LEU A 122 -8.20 -5.62 -4.46
CA LEU A 122 -8.30 -4.75 -3.28
C LEU A 122 -7.99 -3.31 -3.69
N GLU A 123 -8.93 -2.39 -3.50
CA GLU A 123 -8.81 -0.99 -3.94
C GLU A 123 -9.39 -0.04 -2.89
N PRO A 124 -8.82 -0.01 -1.68
CA PRO A 124 -9.39 0.81 -0.63
C PRO A 124 -9.10 2.29 -0.87
N SER A 125 -10.12 3.15 -0.75
CA SER A 125 -9.95 4.61 -0.78
C SER A 125 -10.12 5.25 0.61
N SER A 126 -10.63 4.49 1.57
CA SER A 126 -10.90 4.89 2.95
C SER A 126 -10.56 3.77 3.93
N LEU A 127 -10.51 4.07 5.23
CA LEU A 127 -10.36 3.03 6.26
C LEU A 127 -11.54 2.04 6.27
N SER A 128 -12.74 2.49 5.92
CA SER A 128 -13.90 1.62 5.80
C SER A 128 -13.71 0.60 4.67
N ASP A 129 -13.15 1.04 3.54
CA ASP A 129 -12.89 0.15 2.41
C ASP A 129 -11.84 -0.92 2.77
N ILE A 130 -10.85 -0.59 3.62
CA ILE A 130 -9.90 -1.59 4.14
C ILE A 130 -10.64 -2.67 4.94
N PHE A 131 -11.64 -2.30 5.75
CA PHE A 131 -12.45 -3.29 6.47
C PHE A 131 -13.29 -4.14 5.52
N ASP A 132 -13.81 -3.55 4.44
CA ASP A 132 -14.55 -4.29 3.43
C ASP A 132 -13.64 -5.23 2.62
N ASP A 133 -12.40 -4.85 2.37
CA ASP A 133 -11.38 -5.71 1.77
C ASP A 133 -11.01 -6.89 2.68
N ILE A 134 -10.86 -6.67 4.00
CA ILE A 134 -10.68 -7.75 4.98
C ILE A 134 -11.87 -8.73 4.91
N ARG A 135 -13.11 -8.23 4.89
CA ARG A 135 -14.31 -9.08 4.75
C ARG A 135 -14.30 -9.87 3.45
N ARG A 136 -13.95 -9.23 2.34
CA ARG A 136 -13.91 -9.87 1.01
C ARG A 136 -12.91 -11.02 0.97
N VAL A 137 -11.70 -10.82 1.51
CA VAL A 137 -10.70 -11.89 1.61
C VAL A 137 -11.19 -13.03 2.50
N ALA A 138 -11.78 -12.71 3.64
CA ALA A 138 -12.28 -13.70 4.58
C ALA A 138 -13.46 -14.52 4.03
N GLU A 139 -14.40 -13.88 3.33
CA GLU A 139 -15.53 -14.56 2.67
C GLU A 139 -15.03 -15.55 1.62
N VAL A 140 -14.08 -15.13 0.79
CA VAL A 140 -13.50 -15.97 -0.27
C VAL A 140 -12.79 -17.19 0.32
N CYS A 141 -12.15 -17.03 1.48
CA CYS A 141 -11.40 -18.08 2.17
C CYS A 141 -12.21 -18.85 3.22
N GLY A 142 -13.49 -18.50 3.42
CA GLY A 142 -14.38 -19.18 4.38
C GLY A 142 -14.07 -18.93 5.86
N VAL A 143 -13.50 -17.77 6.20
CA VAL A 143 -13.11 -17.39 7.58
C VAL A 143 -13.77 -16.09 8.07
N SER A 144 -15.02 -15.82 7.67
CA SER A 144 -15.72 -14.56 7.97
C SER A 144 -15.78 -14.19 9.46
N GLU A 145 -15.84 -15.17 10.37
CA GLU A 145 -15.80 -14.91 11.81
C GLU A 145 -14.49 -14.24 12.26
N HIS A 146 -13.35 -14.65 11.68
CA HIS A 146 -12.04 -14.06 11.98
C HIS A 146 -11.95 -12.60 11.49
N ALA A 147 -12.63 -12.28 10.38
CA ALA A 147 -12.71 -10.90 9.91
C ALA A 147 -13.45 -9.99 10.88
N GLU A 148 -14.62 -10.40 11.38
CA GLU A 148 -15.39 -9.54 12.29
C GLU A 148 -14.67 -9.34 13.64
N GLU A 149 -13.97 -10.37 14.13
CA GLU A 149 -13.10 -10.22 15.30
C GLU A 149 -11.96 -9.21 15.05
N LEU A 150 -11.24 -9.36 13.94
CA LEU A 150 -10.14 -8.48 13.54
C LEU A 150 -10.63 -7.03 13.35
N ILE A 151 -11.71 -6.82 12.59
CA ILE A 151 -12.29 -5.51 12.34
C ILE A 151 -12.77 -4.87 13.63
N GLY A 152 -13.37 -5.64 14.54
CA GLY A 152 -13.74 -5.17 15.87
C GLY A 152 -12.53 -4.68 16.68
N GLN A 153 -11.41 -5.39 16.63
CA GLN A 153 -10.16 -4.97 17.29
C GLN A 153 -9.58 -3.69 16.66
N LEU A 154 -9.49 -3.63 15.34
CA LEU A 154 -8.98 -2.46 14.61
C LEU A 154 -9.85 -1.22 14.85
N SER A 155 -11.16 -1.38 14.80
CA SER A 155 -12.13 -0.30 15.06
C SER A 155 -11.98 0.27 16.47
N ARG A 156 -11.81 -0.60 17.48
CA ARG A 156 -11.54 -0.16 18.87
C ARG A 156 -10.23 0.61 18.99
N ARG A 157 -9.18 0.19 18.28
CA ARG A 157 -7.88 0.90 18.26
C ARG A 157 -8.01 2.29 17.66
N ILE A 158 -8.70 2.41 16.52
CA ILE A 158 -8.95 3.69 15.84
C ILE A 158 -9.78 4.63 16.74
N GLU A 159 -10.86 4.11 17.33
CA GLU A 159 -11.71 4.89 18.22
C GLU A 159 -10.95 5.35 19.48
N ALA A 160 -10.04 4.54 20.01
CA ALA A 160 -9.18 4.93 21.12
C ALA A 160 -8.27 6.12 20.76
N VAL A 161 -7.75 6.19 19.53
CA VAL A 161 -6.99 7.34 19.03
C VAL A 161 -7.90 8.56 18.89
N ARG A 162 -9.04 8.40 18.21
CA ARG A 162 -10.02 9.47 17.98
C ARG A 162 -10.46 10.14 19.29
N ARG A 163 -10.75 9.36 20.34
CA ARG A 163 -11.13 9.88 21.67
C ARG A 163 -10.03 10.67 22.34
N ARG A 164 -8.76 10.29 22.17
CA ARG A 164 -7.62 11.06 22.70
C ARG A 164 -7.47 12.37 21.94
N ALA A 165 -7.56 12.29 20.61
CA ALA A 165 -7.44 13.44 19.71
C ALA A 165 -8.54 14.49 19.92
N TYR A 166 -9.75 14.10 20.34
CA TYR A 166 -10.86 15.02 20.64
C TYR A 166 -10.52 16.08 21.71
N ARG A 167 -9.51 15.81 22.56
CA ARG A 167 -9.07 16.74 23.60
C ARG A 167 -8.10 17.82 23.10
N ILE A 168 -7.67 17.75 21.84
CA ILE A 168 -6.73 18.68 21.24
C ILE A 168 -7.47 19.97 20.88
N ALA A 169 -7.09 21.08 21.51
CA ALA A 169 -7.69 22.39 21.25
C ALA A 169 -7.24 22.99 19.91
N ASN A 170 -5.96 22.82 19.56
CA ASN A 170 -5.35 23.35 18.34
C ASN A 170 -4.97 22.20 17.42
N ARG A 171 -5.65 22.07 16.27
CA ARG A 171 -5.39 21.02 15.29
C ARG A 171 -4.20 21.44 14.42
N PRO A 172 -3.03 20.78 14.52
CA PRO A 172 -1.87 21.14 13.72
C PRO A 172 -2.13 20.84 12.24
N ARG A 173 -1.54 21.66 11.38
CA ARG A 173 -1.55 21.42 9.94
C ARG A 173 -0.45 20.43 9.61
N VAL A 174 -0.84 19.29 9.07
CA VAL A 174 0.07 18.19 8.78
C VAL A 174 0.07 17.94 7.29
N LEU A 175 1.25 17.95 6.68
CA LEU A 175 1.43 17.43 5.33
C LEU A 175 1.89 15.98 5.43
N LEU A 176 1.08 15.04 4.96
CA LEU A 176 1.50 13.67 4.75
C LEU A 176 2.08 13.53 3.34
N MET A 177 3.40 13.36 3.26
CA MET A 177 4.14 13.21 2.00
C MET A 177 4.37 11.74 1.67
N GLU A 178 3.83 11.29 0.54
CA GLU A 178 4.04 9.93 0.05
C GLU A 178 5.29 9.81 -0.85
N TRP A 179 5.80 10.95 -1.32
CA TRP A 179 7.05 11.05 -2.07
C TRP A 179 7.67 12.43 -1.89
N VAL A 180 9.01 12.51 -1.84
CA VAL A 180 9.73 13.77 -1.59
C VAL A 180 10.10 14.51 -2.87
N ASP A 181 10.67 13.82 -3.86
CA ASP A 181 11.20 14.45 -5.07
C ASP A 181 10.77 13.69 -6.34
N PRO A 182 9.79 14.23 -7.11
CA PRO A 182 9.06 15.46 -6.83
C PRO A 182 8.06 15.29 -5.65
N PRO A 183 7.57 16.36 -5.01
CA PRO A 183 6.65 16.24 -3.87
C PRO A 183 5.31 15.62 -4.27
N PHE A 184 4.83 14.64 -3.50
CA PHE A 184 3.47 14.11 -3.60
C PHE A 184 2.72 14.30 -2.28
N CYS A 185 1.50 14.83 -2.36
CA CYS A 185 0.58 14.81 -1.21
C CYS A 185 -0.13 13.47 -1.11
N SER A 186 -0.52 13.11 0.12
CA SER A 186 -1.26 11.88 0.37
C SER A 186 -2.72 11.96 -0.08
N GLY A 187 -3.21 10.82 -0.56
CA GLY A 187 -4.59 10.58 -0.94
C GLY A 187 -5.23 9.47 -0.10
N HIS A 188 -6.30 8.88 -0.63
CA HIS A 188 -7.00 7.73 -0.06
C HIS A 188 -7.38 7.97 1.42
N TRP A 189 -7.02 7.03 2.30
CA TRP A 189 -7.25 7.11 3.74
C TRP A 189 -6.18 7.92 4.48
N GLY A 190 -5.11 8.38 3.82
CA GLY A 190 -4.04 9.15 4.46
C GLY A 190 -4.53 10.42 5.17
N PRO A 191 -5.27 11.30 4.49
CA PRO A 191 -5.90 12.46 5.13
C PRO A 191 -6.89 12.08 6.24
N GLU A 192 -7.59 10.95 6.09
CA GLU A 192 -8.49 10.41 7.13
C GLU A 192 -7.70 10.05 8.40
N LEU A 193 -6.52 9.45 8.28
CA LEU A 193 -5.64 9.15 9.42
C LEU A 193 -5.18 10.42 10.14
N ILE A 194 -4.81 11.47 9.40
CA ILE A 194 -4.44 12.76 9.97
C ILE A 194 -5.59 13.37 10.78
N GLU A 195 -6.80 13.37 10.22
CA GLU A 195 -8.00 13.87 10.91
C GLU A 195 -8.30 13.09 12.20
N ILE A 196 -8.21 11.75 12.14
CA ILE A 196 -8.41 10.85 13.29
C ILE A 196 -7.37 11.12 14.39
N ALA A 197 -6.13 11.41 14.00
CA ALA A 197 -5.05 11.78 14.92
C ALA A 197 -5.19 13.21 15.49
N GLY A 198 -6.13 14.00 14.98
CA GLY A 198 -6.43 15.35 15.47
C GLY A 198 -5.79 16.48 14.66
N GLY A 199 -5.05 16.18 13.59
CA GLY A 199 -4.52 17.17 12.66
C GLY A 199 -5.51 17.59 11.60
N CYS A 200 -5.07 18.46 10.70
CA CYS A 200 -5.72 18.73 9.42
C CYS A 200 -4.68 18.73 8.30
N ASP A 201 -5.00 18.07 7.19
CA ASP A 201 -4.13 18.05 6.01
C ASP A 201 -4.68 19.00 4.95
N PRO A 202 -4.11 20.21 4.78
CA PRO A 202 -4.59 21.19 3.80
C PRO A 202 -4.30 20.78 2.35
N SER A 203 -3.36 19.86 2.11
CA SER A 203 -2.93 19.43 0.78
C SER A 203 -3.44 18.03 0.44
N GLY A 204 -3.89 17.28 1.44
CA GLY A 204 -4.34 15.90 1.33
C GLY A 204 -5.63 15.76 0.52
N ARG A 205 -5.72 14.67 -0.24
CA ARG A 205 -6.84 14.35 -1.12
C ARG A 205 -7.67 13.18 -0.57
N LYS A 206 -8.47 13.45 0.45
CA LYS A 206 -9.25 12.42 1.14
C LYS A 206 -10.13 11.62 0.16
N HIS A 207 -9.98 10.29 0.19
CA HIS A 207 -10.65 9.31 -0.67
C HIS A 207 -10.37 9.44 -2.18
N GLN A 208 -9.34 10.18 -2.56
CA GLN A 208 -8.90 10.34 -3.95
C GLN A 208 -7.43 9.94 -4.08
N PRO A 209 -6.95 9.57 -5.27
CA PRO A 209 -5.53 9.24 -5.43
C PRO A 209 -4.60 10.39 -5.01
N SER A 210 -3.45 9.99 -4.48
CA SER A 210 -2.30 10.84 -4.23
C SER A 210 -1.85 11.51 -5.53
N VAL A 211 -1.37 12.75 -5.45
CA VAL A 211 -0.89 13.46 -6.64
C VAL A 211 0.40 14.20 -6.36
N GLN A 212 1.17 14.39 -7.41
CA GLN A 212 2.28 15.32 -7.41
C GLN A 212 1.76 16.73 -7.17
N ILE A 213 2.40 17.45 -6.26
CA ILE A 213 2.15 18.87 -5.98
C ILE A 213 3.43 19.68 -6.20
N ARG A 214 3.29 20.98 -6.48
CA ARG A 214 4.45 21.86 -6.56
C ARG A 214 4.93 22.19 -5.16
N TRP A 215 6.24 22.39 -5.00
CA TRP A 215 6.80 22.82 -3.72
C TRP A 215 6.20 24.14 -3.21
N GLN A 216 5.84 25.07 -4.11
CA GLN A 216 5.16 26.30 -3.71
C GLN A 216 3.81 26.02 -3.03
N GLU A 217 3.09 24.98 -3.44
CA GLU A 217 1.82 24.60 -2.79
C GLU A 217 2.06 24.09 -1.36
N VAL A 218 3.21 23.46 -1.09
CA VAL A 218 3.63 23.10 0.28
C VAL A 218 3.92 24.35 1.11
N LEU A 219 4.68 25.31 0.55
CA LEU A 219 4.98 26.57 1.23
C LEU A 219 3.71 27.36 1.55
N ASP A 220 2.78 27.48 0.59
CA ASP A 220 1.49 28.16 0.79
C ASP A 220 0.63 27.44 1.84
N ALA A 221 0.70 26.10 1.84
CA ALA A 221 0.10 25.24 2.83
C ALA A 221 0.78 25.30 4.21
N ARG A 222 1.92 26.00 4.40
CA ARG A 222 2.59 26.33 5.68
C ARG A 222 2.42 25.24 6.78
N PRO A 223 2.71 23.95 6.52
CA PRO A 223 2.43 22.86 7.47
C PRO A 223 3.22 23.04 8.77
N ASP A 224 2.59 22.76 9.91
CA ASP A 224 3.27 22.72 11.22
C ASP A 224 4.11 21.44 11.37
N ILE A 225 3.68 20.36 10.70
CA ILE A 225 4.29 19.03 10.75
C ILE A 225 4.33 18.46 9.33
N ILE A 226 5.48 17.90 8.93
CA ILE A 226 5.60 17.08 7.73
C ILE A 226 5.84 15.63 8.15
N VAL A 227 4.99 14.72 7.69
CA VAL A 227 5.15 13.27 7.90
C VAL A 227 5.59 12.64 6.59
N LEU A 228 6.76 12.00 6.59
CA LEU A 228 7.25 11.23 5.44
C LEU A 228 6.72 9.79 5.55
N ALA A 229 5.81 9.41 4.66
CA ALA A 229 5.22 8.08 4.55
C ALA A 229 5.49 7.51 3.15
N LEU A 230 6.76 7.25 2.87
CA LEU A 230 7.22 6.84 1.54
C LEU A 230 6.71 5.44 1.20
N CYS A 231 5.78 5.35 0.25
CA CYS A 231 5.17 4.09 -0.13
C CYS A 231 6.23 3.11 -0.67
N GLY A 232 6.25 1.88 -0.14
CA GLY A 232 7.20 0.83 -0.56
C GLY A 232 8.62 0.99 0.00
N TYR A 233 8.84 1.90 0.95
CA TYR A 233 10.18 2.17 1.49
C TYR A 233 10.22 2.25 3.02
N ASP A 234 11.38 1.89 3.56
CA ASP A 234 11.65 1.85 4.99
C ASP A 234 12.05 3.21 5.59
N ILE A 235 12.29 3.19 6.91
CA ILE A 235 12.72 4.38 7.65
C ILE A 235 14.10 4.90 7.21
N ASP A 236 14.98 4.03 6.71
CA ASP A 236 16.30 4.44 6.27
C ASP A 236 16.24 5.20 4.95
N ARG A 237 15.34 4.81 4.04
CA ARG A 237 15.00 5.63 2.88
C ARG A 237 14.37 6.96 3.29
N ALA A 238 13.42 6.96 4.22
CA ALA A 238 12.80 8.20 4.70
C ALA A 238 13.84 9.19 5.27
N ARG A 239 14.87 8.70 5.99
CA ARG A 239 15.99 9.51 6.47
C ARG A 239 16.84 10.10 5.34
N ARG A 240 17.11 9.33 4.28
CA ARG A 240 17.86 9.83 3.11
C ARG A 240 17.08 10.90 2.36
N ASP A 241 15.79 10.67 2.15
CA ASP A 241 14.92 11.61 1.43
C ASP A 241 14.65 12.87 2.26
N TYR A 242 14.68 12.78 3.60
CA TYR A 242 14.68 13.97 4.45
C TYR A 242 15.86 14.91 4.15
N GLU A 243 17.07 14.40 3.91
CA GLU A 243 18.23 15.23 3.53
C GLU A 243 18.07 15.88 2.14
N ILE A 244 17.22 15.31 1.28
CA ILE A 244 16.83 15.92 0.01
C ILE A 244 15.81 17.04 0.27
N LEU A 245 14.77 16.75 1.06
CA LEU A 245 13.71 17.70 1.41
C LEU A 245 14.27 18.99 2.03
N ARG A 246 15.27 18.89 2.91
CA ARG A 246 15.94 20.05 3.54
C ARG A 246 16.60 21.02 2.55
N ARG A 247 16.84 20.57 1.31
CA ARG A 247 17.44 21.41 0.25
C ARG A 247 16.40 22.18 -0.55
N PHE A 248 15.11 21.91 -0.32
CA PHE A 248 14.04 22.61 -1.03
C PHE A 248 14.01 24.08 -0.60
N PRO A 249 13.85 25.03 -1.54
CA PRO A 249 13.88 26.46 -1.21
C PRO A 249 12.81 26.85 -0.20
N GLY A 250 13.19 27.50 0.90
CA GLY A 250 12.23 27.91 1.94
C GLY A 250 11.78 26.79 2.87
N PHE A 251 12.49 25.65 2.93
CA PHE A 251 12.17 24.57 3.87
C PHE A 251 12.07 25.04 5.34
N ASP A 252 12.96 25.95 5.77
CA ASP A 252 13.00 26.47 7.14
C ASP A 252 12.13 27.74 7.35
N SER A 253 11.28 28.13 6.38
CA SER A 253 10.51 29.39 6.42
C SER A 253 9.23 29.34 7.24
#